data_AF-A0A536IKQ0-F1
#
_entry.id   AF-A0A536IKQ0-F1
#
_cell.length_a   1.000
_cell.length_b   1.000
_cell.length_c   1.000
_cell.angle_alpha   90.00
_cell.angle_beta   90.00
_cell.angle_gamma   90.00
#
_symmetry.space_group_name_H-M   'P 1'
#
loop_
_entity.id
_entity.type
_entity.pdbx_description
1 polymer ?
#
loop_
_entity_poly.entity_id
_entity_poly.type
_entity_poly.pdbx_seq_one_letter_code
_entity_poly.pdbx_strand_id
1 'polypeptide(L)'
;MAQLTRQTADALEYVDVLWHDRGRMVFCWQLEWTARLHRSVAGIGESIPDEDRVFRFLAIADERRPLAEVKLRRSPALADLVRRRAWRFVKWGPLRSWATRPEAGLDGLEAVLGLEPAVEQMGQQLAFRW
;
A
#
# COMPACT_ATOMS: atom_id res chain seq x y z
N MET A 1 -13.45 -21.92 9.95
CA MET A 1 -12.08 -21.40 9.86
C MET A 1 -11.63 -21.59 8.42
N ALA A 2 -11.21 -20.53 7.72
CA ALA A 2 -10.68 -20.68 6.36
C ALA A 2 -9.34 -21.41 6.45
N GLN A 3 -9.23 -22.57 5.83
CA GLN A 3 -8.00 -23.36 5.80
C GLN A 3 -7.03 -22.66 4.84
N LEU A 4 -5.98 -22.06 5.38
CA LEU A 4 -4.89 -21.50 4.58
C LEU A 4 -4.28 -22.66 3.77
N THR A 5 -4.32 -22.55 2.45
CA THR A 5 -3.61 -23.51 1.59
C THR A 5 -2.10 -23.33 1.79
N ARG A 6 -1.32 -24.39 1.59
CA ARG A 6 0.15 -24.32 1.70
C ARG A 6 0.74 -23.21 0.82
N GLN A 7 0.19 -23.05 -0.39
CA GLN A 7 0.56 -21.96 -1.30
C GLN A 7 0.34 -20.57 -0.70
N THR A 8 -0.75 -20.36 0.04
CA THR A 8 -0.97 -19.09 0.76
C THR A 8 -0.02 -18.95 1.94
N ALA A 9 0.29 -20.02 2.67
CA ALA A 9 1.26 -19.97 3.76
C ALA A 9 2.66 -19.57 3.25
N ASP A 10 3.12 -20.18 2.15
CA ASP A 10 4.40 -19.86 1.51
C ASP A 10 4.40 -18.41 0.97
N ALA A 11 3.26 -17.92 0.47
CA ALA A 11 3.11 -16.54 0.01
C ALA A 11 3.24 -15.50 1.12
N LEU A 12 2.74 -15.83 2.32
CA LEU A 12 2.80 -14.95 3.48
C LEU A 12 4.24 -14.76 3.98
N GLU A 13 5.15 -15.70 3.73
CA GLU A 13 6.59 -15.54 4.06
C GLU A 13 7.25 -14.39 3.29
N TYR A 14 6.68 -14.01 2.14
CA TYR A 14 7.16 -12.89 1.34
C TYR A 14 6.42 -11.58 1.65
N VAL A 15 5.45 -11.60 2.57
CA VAL A 15 4.79 -10.40 3.08
C VAL A 15 5.67 -9.76 4.15
N ASP A 16 6.12 -8.52 3.93
CA ASP A 16 7.05 -7.86 4.87
C ASP A 16 6.41 -7.60 6.24
N VAL A 17 5.13 -7.22 6.26
CA VAL A 17 4.36 -7.10 7.52
C VAL A 17 2.95 -7.61 7.30
N LEU A 18 2.54 -8.55 8.16
CA LEU A 18 1.19 -9.06 8.24
C LEU A 18 0.58 -8.65 9.59
N TRP A 19 -0.53 -7.93 9.54
CA TRP A 19 -1.24 -7.52 10.75
C TRP A 19 -2.70 -7.99 10.72
N HIS A 20 -3.16 -8.50 11.86
CA HIS A 20 -4.52 -8.97 12.06
C HIS A 20 -5.22 -8.14 13.12
N ASP A 21 -6.42 -7.66 12.80
CA ASP A 21 -7.30 -7.05 13.79
C ASP A 21 -8.35 -8.05 14.31
N ARG A 22 -8.85 -7.83 15.53
CA ARG A 22 -9.86 -8.67 16.20
C ARG A 22 -11.16 -8.83 15.39
N GLY A 23 -11.43 -7.93 14.43
CA GLY A 23 -12.54 -8.03 13.46
C GLY A 23 -12.31 -8.99 12.27
N ARG A 24 -11.20 -9.75 12.26
CA ARG A 24 -10.77 -10.66 11.15
C ARG A 24 -10.27 -9.95 9.89
N MET A 25 -9.99 -8.65 9.95
CA MET A 25 -9.29 -7.95 8.88
C MET A 25 -7.83 -8.37 8.86
N VAL A 26 -7.28 -8.50 7.65
CA VAL A 26 -5.87 -8.86 7.41
C VAL A 26 -5.24 -7.75 6.58
N PHE A 27 -4.21 -7.11 7.14
CA PHE A 27 -3.47 -6.04 6.49
C PHE A 27 -2.12 -6.61 6.03
N CYS A 28 -1.95 -6.75 4.71
CA CYS A 28 -0.73 -7.22 4.09
C CYS A 28 0.07 -6.03 3.57
N TRP A 29 1.29 -5.85 4.07
CA TRP A 29 2.16 -4.75 3.69
C TRP A 29 3.36 -5.26 2.91
N GLN A 30 3.70 -4.50 1.88
CA GLN A 30 4.92 -4.63 1.10
C GLN A 30 5.72 -3.33 1.22
N LEU A 31 7.00 -3.45 1.51
CA LEU A 31 7.95 -2.34 1.65
C LEU A 31 8.86 -2.31 0.41
N GLU A 32 8.86 -1.20 -0.32
CA GLU A 32 9.61 -1.09 -1.57
C GLU A 32 10.44 0.20 -1.66
N TRP A 33 11.76 0.07 -1.49
CA TRP A 33 12.71 1.17 -1.66
C TRP A 33 13.28 1.29 -3.08
N THR A 34 13.04 0.28 -3.93
CA THR A 34 13.51 0.24 -5.32
C THR A 34 12.39 0.37 -6.34
N ALA A 35 11.14 0.48 -5.88
CA ALA A 35 9.94 0.41 -6.69
C ALA A 35 9.91 -0.82 -7.62
N ARG A 36 10.29 -2.01 -7.14
CA ARG A 36 10.13 -3.27 -7.89
C ARG A 36 8.66 -3.75 -7.87
N LEU A 37 7.76 -2.90 -8.38
CA LEU A 37 6.31 -3.09 -8.32
C LEU A 37 5.84 -4.47 -8.79
N HIS A 38 6.43 -5.03 -9.85
CA HIS A 38 6.01 -6.35 -10.36
C HIS A 38 6.22 -7.46 -9.33
N ARG A 39 7.31 -7.43 -8.55
CA ARG A 39 7.56 -8.43 -7.50
C ARG A 39 6.46 -8.39 -6.44
N SER A 40 6.18 -7.20 -5.90
CA SER A 40 5.22 -7.02 -4.81
C SER A 40 3.78 -7.18 -5.28
N VAL A 41 3.42 -6.58 -6.41
CA VAL A 41 2.02 -6.52 -6.87
C VAL A 41 1.61 -7.78 -7.61
N ALA A 42 2.46 -8.31 -8.51
CA ALA A 42 2.19 -9.55 -9.25
C ALA A 42 2.66 -10.77 -8.48
N GLY A 43 3.97 -10.92 -8.27
CA GLY A 43 4.51 -12.16 -7.66
C GLY A 43 3.92 -12.49 -6.29
N ILE A 44 3.97 -11.53 -5.37
CA ILE A 44 3.48 -11.73 -3.99
C ILE A 44 1.95 -11.53 -3.96
N GLY A 45 1.44 -10.47 -4.58
CA GLY A 45 0.02 -10.15 -4.58
C GLY A 45 -0.90 -11.20 -5.21
N GLU A 46 -0.44 -11.96 -6.21
CA GLU A 46 -1.21 -13.08 -6.81
C GLU A 46 -1.35 -14.28 -5.90
N SER A 47 -0.45 -14.42 -4.94
CA SER A 47 -0.45 -15.54 -4.01
C SER A 47 -1.24 -15.25 -2.73
N ILE A 48 -1.70 -14.00 -2.56
CA ILE A 48 -2.58 -13.57 -1.46
C ILE A 48 -4.05 -13.72 -1.90
N PRO A 49 -4.91 -14.43 -1.13
CA PRO A 49 -6.32 -14.64 -1.46
C PRO A 49 -7.12 -13.34 -1.69
N ASP A 50 -7.98 -13.35 -2.69
CA ASP A 50 -8.91 -12.24 -3.01
C ASP A 50 -10.15 -12.28 -2.11
N GLU A 51 -9.93 -12.16 -0.78
CA GLU A 51 -11.00 -12.09 0.22
C GLU A 51 -11.27 -10.63 0.61
N ASP A 52 -12.54 -10.26 0.82
CA ASP A 52 -12.96 -8.88 1.15
C ASP A 52 -12.33 -8.32 2.43
N ARG A 53 -11.91 -9.21 3.34
CA ARG A 53 -11.25 -8.86 4.60
C ARG A 53 -9.73 -8.64 4.45
N VAL A 54 -9.17 -8.80 3.26
CA VAL A 54 -7.73 -8.65 2.99
C VAL A 54 -7.45 -7.30 2.34
N PHE A 55 -6.63 -6.50 3.03
CA PHE A 55 -6.24 -5.16 2.62
C PHE A 55 -4.75 -5.16 2.26
N ARG A 56 -4.44 -4.77 1.02
CA ARG A 56 -3.06 -4.79 0.47
C ARG A 56 -2.49 -3.38 0.43
N PHE A 57 -1.32 -3.20 1.02
CA PHE A 57 -0.61 -1.93 1.07
C PHE A 57 0.78 -2.06 0.47
N LEU A 58 1.15 -1.12 -0.40
CA LEU A 58 2.49 -1.01 -0.94
C LEU A 58 3.11 0.30 -0.46
N ALA A 59 3.96 0.19 0.57
CA ALA A 59 4.70 1.27 1.17
C ALA A 59 5.99 1.53 0.39
N ILE A 60 6.05 2.65 -0.32
CA ILE A 60 7.20 3.01 -1.16
C ILE A 60 8.00 4.17 -0.57
N ALA A 61 9.30 4.17 -0.83
CA ALA A 61 10.14 5.35 -0.57
C ALA A 61 9.63 6.55 -1.40
N ASP A 62 9.58 7.73 -0.76
CA ASP A 62 8.97 8.94 -1.32
C ASP A 62 9.59 9.35 -2.65
N GLU A 63 10.91 9.24 -2.77
CA GLU A 63 11.68 9.57 -3.97
C GLU A 63 11.38 8.62 -5.15
N ARG A 64 10.74 7.48 -4.87
CA ARG A 64 10.37 6.48 -5.88
C ARG A 64 8.98 6.70 -6.46
N ARG A 65 8.20 7.67 -5.96
CA ARG A 65 6.87 8.00 -6.50
C ARG A 65 6.90 8.21 -8.03
N PRO A 66 7.77 9.05 -8.63
CA PRO A 66 7.73 9.28 -10.08
C PRO A 66 8.03 8.01 -10.89
N LEU A 67 8.91 7.15 -10.37
CA LEU A 67 9.24 5.88 -11.01
C LEU A 67 8.06 4.88 -10.92
N ALA A 68 7.36 4.84 -9.79
CA ALA A 68 6.17 4.02 -9.63
C ALA A 68 5.08 4.43 -10.64
N GLU A 69 4.84 5.74 -10.80
CA GLU A 69 3.89 6.28 -11.78
C GLU A 69 4.27 5.92 -13.22
N VAL A 70 5.56 6.06 -13.58
CA VAL A 70 6.05 5.69 -14.91
C VAL A 70 5.83 4.19 -15.17
N LYS A 71 6.10 3.33 -14.18
CA LYS A 71 5.91 1.87 -14.32
C LYS A 71 4.44 1.50 -14.48
N LEU A 72 3.55 2.10 -13.69
CA LEU A 72 2.10 1.88 -13.81
C LEU A 72 1.58 2.38 -15.16
N ARG A 73 2.00 3.57 -15.59
CA ARG A 73 1.60 4.14 -16.88
C ARG A 73 2.08 3.30 -18.07
N ARG A 74 3.29 2.74 -17.99
CA ARG A 74 3.88 1.93 -19.07
C ARG A 74 3.43 0.47 -19.07
N SER A 75 2.83 -0.01 -17.99
CA SER A 75 2.34 -1.39 -17.90
C SER A 75 0.86 -1.42 -17.53
N PRO A 76 -0.03 -1.42 -18.54
CA PRO A 76 -1.48 -1.53 -18.32
C PRO A 76 -1.86 -2.75 -17.48
N ALA A 77 -1.23 -3.91 -17.73
CA ALA A 77 -1.49 -5.13 -16.97
C ALA A 77 -1.17 -5.00 -15.47
N LEU A 78 -0.09 -4.29 -15.13
CA LEU A 78 0.26 -4.01 -13.74
C LEU A 78 -0.70 -3.02 -13.10
N ALA A 79 -1.10 -1.98 -13.84
CA ALA A 79 -2.10 -1.02 -13.37
C ALA A 79 -3.46 -1.69 -13.13
N ASP A 80 -3.88 -2.60 -14.01
CA ASP A 80 -5.10 -3.38 -13.86
C ASP A 80 -5.02 -4.31 -12.65
N LEU A 81 -3.85 -4.88 -12.35
CA LEU A 81 -3.64 -5.67 -11.15
C LEU A 81 -3.78 -4.84 -9.87
N VAL A 82 -3.19 -3.65 -9.85
CA VAL A 82 -3.35 -2.71 -8.74
C VAL A 82 -4.82 -2.41 -8.49
N ARG A 83 -5.58 -2.10 -9.56
CA ARG A 83 -7.01 -1.76 -9.45
C ARG A 83 -7.85 -2.95 -9.01
N ARG A 84 -7.75 -4.09 -9.71
CA ARG A 84 -8.60 -5.28 -9.47
C ARG A 84 -8.43 -5.86 -8.07
N ARG A 85 -7.25 -5.70 -7.47
CA ARG A 85 -6.93 -6.21 -6.12
C ARG A 85 -6.86 -5.12 -5.05
N ALA A 86 -7.30 -3.90 -5.39
CA ALA A 86 -7.33 -2.76 -4.48
C ALA A 86 -6.01 -2.54 -3.72
N TRP A 87 -4.87 -2.60 -4.43
CA TRP A 87 -3.57 -2.25 -3.86
C TRP A 87 -3.56 -0.76 -3.49
N ARG A 88 -3.33 -0.47 -2.21
CA ARG A 88 -3.24 0.88 -1.68
C ARG A 88 -1.77 1.28 -1.61
N PHE A 89 -1.39 2.27 -2.40
CA PHE A 89 -0.07 2.86 -2.28
C PHE A 89 0.00 3.72 -1.03
N VAL A 90 1.20 3.84 -0.45
CA VAL A 90 1.47 4.73 0.66
C VAL A 90 2.94 5.10 0.62
N LYS A 91 3.26 6.37 0.88
CA LYS A 91 4.64 6.84 0.96
C LYS A 91 5.17 6.75 2.39
N TRP A 92 6.46 6.47 2.55
CA TRP A 92 7.08 6.29 3.86
C TRP A 92 7.00 7.53 4.75
N GLY A 93 7.24 8.72 4.19
CA GLY A 93 7.18 9.98 4.92
C GLY A 93 5.82 10.22 5.59
N PRO A 94 4.72 10.37 4.82
CA PRO A 94 3.37 10.52 5.35
C PRO A 94 2.96 9.43 6.33
N LEU A 95 3.27 8.16 6.02
CA LEU A 95 2.95 7.04 6.89
C LEU A 95 3.68 7.14 8.24
N ARG A 96 4.97 7.46 8.22
CA ARG A 96 5.76 7.65 9.44
C ARG A 96 5.20 8.78 10.28
N SER A 97 4.90 9.94 9.67
CA SER A 97 4.35 11.10 10.36
C SER A 97 2.98 10.84 10.97
N TRP A 98 2.13 10.04 10.31
CA TRP A 98 0.85 9.60 10.88
C TRP A 98 1.06 8.60 12.02
N ALA A 99 1.90 7.58 11.83
CA ALA A 99 2.10 6.50 12.81
C ALA A 99 2.73 6.98 14.13
N THR A 100 3.41 8.12 14.13
CA THR A 100 3.96 8.73 15.35
C THR A 100 2.95 9.50 16.18
N ARG A 101 1.70 9.66 15.72
CA ARG A 101 0.66 10.39 16.45
C ARG A 101 0.02 9.51 17.52
N PRO A 102 -0.18 10.01 18.75
CA PRO A 102 -0.83 9.24 19.82
C PRO A 102 -2.23 8.70 19.46
N GLU A 103 -2.96 9.44 18.63
CA GLU A 103 -4.31 9.14 18.16
C GLU A 103 -4.36 8.35 16.84
N ALA A 104 -3.21 7.86 16.35
CA ALA A 104 -3.15 7.13 15.09
C ALA A 104 -4.00 5.85 15.15
N GLY A 105 -5.06 5.82 14.34
CA GLY A 105 -5.96 4.69 14.16
C GLY A 105 -6.35 4.52 12.69
N LEU A 106 -6.95 3.36 12.36
CA LEU A 106 -7.35 3.01 11.00
C LEU A 106 -8.21 4.10 10.33
N ASP A 107 -9.08 4.76 11.08
CA ASP A 107 -9.93 5.85 10.60
C ASP A 107 -9.15 7.05 10.03
N GLY A 108 -7.90 7.26 10.50
CA GLY A 108 -7.02 8.32 10.00
C GLY A 108 -6.08 7.87 8.87
N LEU A 109 -6.05 6.58 8.53
CA LEU A 109 -5.10 6.04 7.56
C LEU A 109 -5.39 6.53 6.13
N GLU A 110 -6.67 6.76 5.79
CA GLU A 110 -7.08 7.16 4.43
C GLU A 110 -6.34 8.40 3.92
N ALA A 111 -6.10 9.38 4.80
CA ALA A 111 -5.44 10.64 4.43
C ALA A 111 -4.01 10.43 3.90
N VAL A 112 -3.30 9.39 4.36
CA VAL A 112 -1.91 9.10 3.95
C VAL A 112 -1.80 8.14 2.78
N LEU A 113 -2.92 7.64 2.25
CA LEU A 113 -2.92 6.70 1.13
C LEU A 113 -2.79 7.41 -0.22
N GLY A 114 -2.23 6.68 -1.18
CA GLY A 114 -1.98 7.13 -2.55
C GLY A 114 -0.52 7.47 -2.81
N LEU A 115 -0.21 7.63 -4.10
CA LEU A 115 1.06 8.19 -4.55
C LEU A 115 1.14 9.70 -4.29
N GLU A 116 -0.01 10.37 -4.25
CA GLU A 116 -0.21 11.78 -3.93
C GLU A 116 -1.25 11.91 -2.81
N PRO A 117 -0.89 11.60 -1.56
CA PRO A 117 -1.83 11.54 -0.45
C PRO A 117 -2.38 12.92 -0.05
N ALA A 118 -3.60 12.95 0.49
CA ALA A 118 -4.32 14.18 0.81
C ALA A 118 -3.58 15.09 1.81
N VAL A 119 -2.89 14.50 2.80
CA VAL A 119 -2.06 15.23 3.78
C VAL A 119 -1.01 16.13 3.13
N GLU A 120 -0.48 15.74 1.96
CA GLU A 120 0.55 16.54 1.28
C GLU A 120 -0.05 17.69 0.46
N GLN A 121 -1.32 17.60 0.11
CA GLN A 121 -2.03 18.63 -0.65
C GLN A 121 -2.49 19.78 0.26
N MET A 122 -2.79 19.49 1.53
CA MET A 122 -3.25 20.48 2.51
C MET A 122 -2.21 21.59 2.80
N GLY A 123 -0.92 21.34 2.51
CA GLY A 123 0.16 22.32 2.69
C GLY A 123 0.46 23.21 1.47
N GLN A 124 -0.16 22.97 0.31
CA GLN A 124 0.13 23.72 -0.92
C GLN A 124 -0.62 25.06 -1.05
N GLN A 125 -1.43 25.43 -0.05
CA GLN A 125 -2.24 26.65 -0.10
C GLN A 125 -1.61 27.80 0.70
N LEU A 126 -0.49 28.32 0.21
CA LEU A 126 -0.06 29.70 0.46
C LEU A 126 0.39 30.32 -0.86
N ALA A 127 -0.58 30.58 -1.75
CA ALA A 127 -0.39 31.54 -2.82
C ALA A 127 -0.37 32.94 -2.19
N PHE A 128 0.81 33.42 -1.82
CA PHE A 128 0.99 34.84 -1.57
C PHE A 128 0.75 35.58 -2.88
N ARG A 129 -0.44 36.20 -3.01
CA ARG A 129 -0.67 37.24 -4.00
C ARG A 129 -0.01 38.51 -3.46
N TRP A 130 1.08 38.93 -4.06
CA TRP A 130 1.55 40.32 -3.98
C TRP A 130 0.72 41.18 -4.94
#